data_AF-A0A7I8CT40-F1
#
_entry.id   AF-A0A7I8CT40-F1
#
_cell.length_a   1.000
_cell.length_b   1.000
_cell.length_c   1.000
_cell.angle_alpha   90.00
_cell.angle_beta   90.00
_cell.angle_gamma   90.00
#
_symmetry.space_group_name_H-M   'P 1'
#
loop_
_entity.id
_entity.type
_entity.pdbx_description
1 polymer ?
#
loop_
_entity_poly.entity_id
_entity_poly.type
_entity_poly.pdbx_seq_one_letter_code
_entity_poly.pdbx_strand_id
1 'polypeptide(L)'
;MTNTPSGLATGQLDHVSAWSLIKPYWVSEERGAAWGLLMAIVIMDLLMVGINARLNTWSRDFYDALESRNVREFPQLVLIFAVLAFAFIIISVYNRYLRQMLGFQWRQWLTRRYLNRWLDGGTFYRVERDRLADNPDQRIAADLNLFATTTLSLTLDLLSTVETLVWFSIVLWSTAGALTVMVGSSSVQIPGYMLWAAIAYAIVGALVTNRIGHPLVSINYQRQRVEADFRFGLIRLRENAEEIAFYVGMQTEESNANDLFARIRENWWRFMKYTRRYSFVLNFYAQVADIFPLVVASPRYFAGAVSFGTLMQITDAFSSVSESLSWFINNYDTLVEWRATANRLSEFERVMQQSHLKESVSPATEHGGINLHYVDENQLVTHNLSLALPDGKTLANVRDIAVKPGSRWLVRGMSGSGKSTFLRALAGLWPFGNGLIDAPVGARMMFIPQQSYLPAGTFRRC
;
A
#
# COMPACT_ATOMS: atom_id res chain seq x y z
N MET A 1 -20.17 48.88 4.79
CA MET A 1 -21.26 48.10 4.15
C MET A 1 -20.68 47.36 2.96
N THR A 2 -20.27 46.11 3.16
CA THR A 2 -20.09 45.10 2.10
C THR A 2 -20.09 43.76 2.80
N ASN A 3 -21.27 43.14 2.83
CA ASN A 3 -21.52 41.83 3.39
C ASN A 3 -20.79 40.77 2.55
N THR A 4 -19.84 40.08 3.15
CA THR A 4 -19.40 38.75 2.74
C THR A 4 -20.49 37.75 3.16
N PRO A 5 -21.05 36.94 2.25
CA PRO A 5 -21.92 35.86 2.67
C PRO A 5 -21.05 34.76 3.29
N SER A 6 -21.09 34.72 4.62
CA SER A 6 -20.78 33.57 5.45
C SER A 6 -21.75 32.42 5.14
N GLY A 7 -21.22 31.21 4.97
CA GLY A 7 -22.01 29.99 5.12
C GLY A 7 -21.96 29.02 3.94
N LEU A 8 -20.84 28.31 3.78
CA LEU A 8 -20.92 26.91 3.38
C LEU A 8 -20.30 26.11 4.51
N ALA A 9 -21.16 25.40 5.22
CA ALA A 9 -20.78 24.44 6.23
C ALA A 9 -19.77 23.47 5.62
N THR A 10 -18.53 23.56 6.07
CA THR A 10 -17.58 22.43 6.03
C THR A 10 -18.20 21.34 6.90
N GLY A 11 -19.11 20.56 6.32
CA GLY A 11 -19.59 19.33 6.93
C GLY A 11 -18.36 18.49 7.29
N GLN A 12 -18.32 17.99 8.52
CA GLN A 12 -17.33 17.04 8.98
C GLN A 12 -17.18 15.95 7.91
N LEU A 13 -16.05 15.99 7.20
CA LEU A 13 -15.68 15.00 6.22
C LEU A 13 -15.36 13.74 7.02
N ASP A 14 -16.27 12.77 7.05
CA ASP A 14 -16.01 11.46 7.63
C ASP A 14 -14.79 10.85 6.94
N HIS A 15 -13.63 10.94 7.58
CA HIS A 15 -12.43 10.28 7.12
C HIS A 15 -12.70 8.78 7.12
N VAL A 16 -12.79 8.18 5.93
CA VAL A 16 -12.83 6.73 5.75
C VAL A 16 -11.53 6.18 6.37
N SER A 17 -11.64 5.69 7.60
CA SER A 17 -10.51 5.18 8.37
C SER A 17 -9.93 3.93 7.71
N ALA A 18 -8.64 3.66 7.92
CA ALA A 18 -8.06 2.37 7.53
C ALA A 18 -8.88 1.19 8.09
N TRP A 19 -9.51 1.38 9.26
CA TRP A 19 -10.37 0.37 9.86
C TRP A 19 -11.63 0.04 9.02
N SER A 20 -12.22 1.01 8.33
CA SER A 20 -13.38 0.74 7.45
C SER A 20 -13.00 -0.04 6.19
N LEU A 21 -11.71 -0.04 5.81
CA LEU A 21 -11.20 -0.88 4.73
C LEU A 21 -10.88 -2.30 5.21
N ILE A 22 -10.45 -2.46 6.48
CA ILE A 22 -10.04 -3.76 7.05
C ILE A 22 -11.23 -4.58 7.54
N LYS A 23 -12.08 -3.97 8.39
CA LYS A 23 -13.19 -4.64 9.08
C LYS A 23 -14.10 -5.48 8.17
N PRO A 24 -14.48 -5.03 6.96
CA PRO A 24 -15.45 -5.76 6.14
C PRO A 24 -15.07 -7.19 5.79
N TYR A 25 -13.77 -7.48 5.59
CA TYR A 25 -13.31 -8.83 5.29
C TYR A 25 -13.46 -9.78 6.49
N TRP A 26 -13.12 -9.32 7.69
CA TRP A 26 -13.14 -10.14 8.92
C TRP A 26 -14.53 -10.46 9.45
N VAL A 27 -15.56 -9.82 8.90
CA VAL A 27 -16.98 -10.01 9.25
C VAL A 27 -17.78 -10.57 8.07
N SER A 28 -17.13 -10.86 6.94
CA SER A 28 -17.78 -11.36 5.73
C SER A 28 -18.22 -12.83 5.86
N GLU A 29 -18.84 -13.34 4.80
CA GLU A 29 -19.09 -14.76 4.56
C GLU A 29 -17.83 -15.65 4.67
N GLU A 30 -16.64 -15.11 4.42
CA GLU A 30 -15.35 -15.83 4.53
C GLU A 30 -14.71 -15.76 5.92
N ARG A 31 -15.39 -15.13 6.91
CA ARG A 31 -14.83 -14.93 8.27
C ARG A 31 -14.30 -16.20 8.93
N GLY A 32 -14.96 -17.34 8.73
CA GLY A 32 -14.55 -18.61 9.35
C GLY A 32 -13.18 -19.06 8.86
N ALA A 33 -12.96 -19.01 7.55
CA ALA A 33 -11.67 -19.33 6.94
C ALA A 33 -10.60 -18.30 7.32
N ALA A 34 -10.95 -17.00 7.28
CA ALA A 34 -10.03 -15.92 7.64
C ALA A 34 -9.51 -16.03 9.09
N TRP A 35 -10.42 -16.19 10.07
CA TRP A 35 -10.05 -16.36 11.47
C TRP A 35 -9.32 -17.67 11.76
N GLY A 36 -9.72 -18.77 11.08
CA GLY A 36 -9.04 -20.06 11.22
C GLY A 36 -7.59 -20.00 10.73
N LEU A 37 -7.35 -19.40 9.56
CA LEU A 37 -6.00 -19.18 9.03
C LEU A 37 -5.19 -18.25 9.92
N LEU A 38 -5.78 -17.13 10.37
CA LEU A 38 -5.12 -16.18 11.26
C LEU A 38 -4.68 -16.87 12.56
N MET A 39 -5.56 -17.63 13.20
CA MET A 39 -5.25 -18.33 14.44
C MET A 39 -4.14 -19.38 14.24
N ALA A 40 -4.17 -20.13 13.14
CA ALA A 40 -3.11 -21.08 12.80
C ALA A 40 -1.75 -20.40 12.62
N ILE A 41 -1.71 -19.23 11.94
CA ILE A 41 -0.48 -18.44 11.78
C ILE A 41 0.04 -17.97 13.13
N VAL A 42 -0.82 -17.40 13.98
CA VAL A 42 -0.43 -16.92 15.32
C VAL A 42 0.12 -18.07 16.18
N ILE A 43 -0.51 -19.25 16.15
CA ILE A 43 0.00 -20.43 16.87
C ILE A 43 1.38 -20.83 16.33
N MET A 44 1.58 -20.83 15.02
CA MET A 44 2.88 -21.13 14.42
C MET A 44 3.95 -20.11 14.79
N ASP A 45 3.62 -18.82 14.84
CA ASP A 45 4.54 -17.77 15.29
C ASP A 45 4.95 -18.02 16.76
N LEU A 46 3.97 -18.31 17.64
CA LEU A 46 4.23 -18.64 19.04
C LEU A 46 5.15 -19.86 19.21
N LEU A 47 4.91 -20.91 18.40
CA LEU A 47 5.75 -22.11 18.40
C LEU A 47 7.17 -21.80 17.93
N MET A 48 7.34 -20.95 16.91
CA MET A 48 8.66 -20.56 16.41
C MET A 48 9.44 -19.78 17.46
N VAL A 49 8.82 -18.83 18.16
CA VAL A 49 9.47 -18.10 19.26
C VAL A 49 9.81 -19.05 20.41
N GLY A 50 8.93 -19.98 20.75
CA GLY A 50 9.22 -21.03 21.74
C GLY A 50 10.42 -21.91 21.36
N ILE A 51 10.54 -22.31 20.10
CA ILE A 51 11.71 -23.04 19.59
C ILE A 51 12.97 -22.17 19.67
N ASN A 52 12.90 -20.89 19.31
CA ASN A 52 14.04 -19.97 19.41
C ASN A 52 14.50 -19.77 20.86
N ALA A 53 13.57 -19.66 21.81
CA ALA A 53 13.90 -19.62 23.23
C ALA A 53 14.57 -20.93 23.70
N ARG A 54 14.09 -22.08 23.21
CA ARG A 54 14.74 -23.37 23.50
C ARG A 54 16.13 -23.46 22.84
N LEU A 55 16.31 -22.96 21.62
CA LEU A 55 17.61 -22.90 20.95
C LEU A 55 18.59 -21.98 21.68
N ASN A 56 18.11 -20.88 22.26
CA ASN A 56 18.94 -20.00 23.10
C ASN A 56 19.47 -20.73 24.35
N THR A 57 18.62 -21.48 25.05
CA THR A 57 19.09 -22.33 26.18
C THR A 57 20.00 -23.47 25.71
N TRP A 58 19.71 -24.07 24.56
CA TRP A 58 20.56 -25.09 23.96
C TRP A 58 21.94 -24.54 23.57
N SER A 59 22.02 -23.30 23.06
CA SER A 59 23.27 -22.60 22.72
C SER A 59 24.21 -22.54 23.93
N ARG A 60 23.67 -22.18 25.10
CA ARG A 60 24.40 -22.24 26.37
C ARG A 60 24.99 -23.62 26.63
N ASP A 61 24.15 -24.65 26.65
CA ASP A 61 24.54 -26.02 26.98
C ASP A 61 25.59 -26.55 25.98
N PHE A 62 25.46 -26.18 24.70
CA PHE A 62 26.38 -26.54 23.63
C PHE A 62 27.77 -25.94 23.82
N TYR A 63 27.86 -24.65 24.10
CA TYR A 63 29.14 -23.99 24.33
C TYR A 63 29.80 -24.42 25.64
N ASP A 64 29.03 -24.69 26.70
CA ASP A 64 29.56 -25.24 27.96
C ASP A 64 30.10 -26.67 27.77
N ALA A 65 29.42 -27.50 26.96
CA ALA A 65 29.91 -28.84 26.59
C ALA A 65 31.20 -28.78 25.77
N LEU A 66 31.35 -27.79 24.88
CA LEU A 66 32.59 -27.57 24.12
C LEU A 66 33.74 -27.09 25.00
N GLU A 67 33.48 -26.11 25.87
CA GLU A 67 34.47 -25.57 26.82
C GLU A 67 35.00 -26.68 27.74
N SER A 68 34.10 -27.52 28.26
CA SER A 68 34.44 -28.67 29.13
C SER A 68 34.91 -29.92 28.39
N ARG A 69 34.92 -29.91 27.04
CA ARG A 69 35.26 -31.07 26.19
C ARG A 69 34.41 -32.31 26.50
N ASN A 70 33.13 -32.12 26.84
CA ASN A 70 32.20 -33.19 27.22
C ASN A 70 31.69 -33.97 25.99
N VAL A 71 32.47 -34.95 25.55
CA VAL A 71 32.17 -35.80 24.38
C VAL A 71 30.90 -36.66 24.58
N ARG A 72 30.45 -36.87 25.82
CA ARG A 72 29.24 -37.66 26.10
C ARG A 72 27.96 -36.88 25.84
N GLU A 73 27.96 -35.60 26.16
CA GLU A 73 26.80 -34.71 26.03
C GLU A 73 26.68 -34.14 24.60
N PHE A 74 27.81 -33.91 23.93
CA PHE A 74 27.85 -33.30 22.60
C PHE A 74 26.94 -33.98 21.55
N PRO A 75 26.94 -35.32 21.35
CA PRO A 75 26.06 -35.96 20.37
C PRO A 75 24.56 -35.78 20.70
N GLN A 76 24.20 -35.74 21.98
CA GLN A 76 22.82 -35.53 22.41
C GLN A 76 22.37 -34.10 22.10
N LEU A 77 23.23 -33.11 22.33
CA LEU A 77 22.96 -31.72 21.98
C LEU A 77 22.83 -31.54 20.46
N VAL A 78 23.67 -32.19 19.65
CA VAL A 78 23.53 -32.17 18.18
C VAL A 78 22.20 -32.78 17.73
N LEU A 79 21.75 -33.88 18.34
CA LEU A 79 20.46 -34.48 18.04
C LEU A 79 19.28 -33.56 18.42
N ILE A 80 19.33 -32.94 19.60
CA ILE A 80 18.32 -31.98 20.05
C ILE A 80 18.24 -30.80 19.06
N PHE A 81 19.39 -30.27 18.65
CA PHE A 81 19.45 -29.21 17.64
C PHE A 81 18.81 -29.64 16.32
N ALA A 82 19.14 -30.84 15.82
CA ALA A 82 18.60 -31.33 14.56
C ALA A 82 17.07 -31.45 14.59
N VAL A 83 16.50 -31.94 15.70
CA VAL A 83 15.04 -32.05 15.88
C VAL A 83 14.39 -30.65 15.94
N LEU A 84 14.95 -29.73 16.73
CA LEU A 84 14.44 -28.36 16.84
C LEU A 84 14.53 -27.60 15.51
N ALA A 85 15.65 -27.72 14.80
CA ALA A 85 15.86 -27.10 13.50
C ALA A 85 14.89 -27.64 12.45
N PHE A 86 14.68 -28.96 12.40
CA PHE A 86 13.72 -29.55 11.46
C PHE A 86 12.28 -29.14 11.78
N ALA A 87 11.89 -29.12 13.05
CA ALA A 87 10.60 -28.61 13.48
C ALA A 87 10.41 -27.13 13.09
N PHE A 88 11.42 -26.29 13.34
CA PHE A 88 11.41 -24.89 12.95
C PHE A 88 11.24 -24.71 11.44
N ILE A 89 11.98 -25.47 10.63
CA ILE A 89 11.88 -25.41 9.15
C ILE A 89 10.46 -25.77 8.70
N ILE A 90 9.88 -26.86 9.20
CA ILE A 90 8.52 -27.26 8.85
C ILE A 90 7.53 -26.16 9.21
N ILE A 91 7.57 -25.67 10.45
CA ILE A 91 6.64 -24.63 10.93
C ILE A 91 6.79 -23.35 10.10
N SER A 92 8.03 -22.91 9.84
CA SER A 92 8.32 -21.71 9.06
C SER A 92 7.80 -21.81 7.61
N VAL A 93 8.00 -22.95 6.95
CA VAL A 93 7.53 -23.19 5.58
C VAL A 93 6.00 -23.15 5.51
N TYR A 94 5.31 -23.85 6.42
CA TYR A 94 3.84 -23.83 6.45
C TYR A 94 3.29 -22.48 6.90
N ASN A 95 3.92 -21.79 7.85
CA ASN A 95 3.54 -20.45 8.26
C ASN A 95 3.58 -19.49 7.06
N ARG A 96 4.68 -19.52 6.27
CA ARG A 96 4.80 -18.72 5.06
C ARG A 96 3.69 -19.03 4.04
N TYR A 97 3.39 -20.31 3.83
CA TYR A 97 2.32 -20.75 2.94
C TYR A 97 0.93 -20.27 3.42
N LEU A 98 0.62 -20.39 4.70
CA LEU A 98 -0.66 -19.94 5.27
C LEU A 98 -0.81 -18.40 5.21
N ARG A 99 0.27 -17.64 5.45
CA ARG A 99 0.28 -16.18 5.28
C ARG A 99 -0.02 -15.79 3.83
N GLN A 100 0.57 -16.48 2.85
CA GLN A 100 0.29 -16.26 1.42
C GLN A 100 -1.16 -16.61 1.08
N MET A 101 -1.68 -17.73 1.60
CA MET A 101 -3.06 -18.16 1.39
C MET A 101 -4.06 -17.13 1.94
N LEU A 102 -3.86 -16.67 3.18
CA LEU A 102 -4.70 -15.63 3.79
C LEU A 102 -4.63 -14.30 3.01
N GLY A 103 -3.43 -13.88 2.61
CA GLY A 103 -3.26 -12.66 1.82
C GLY A 103 -3.95 -12.72 0.46
N PHE A 104 -3.90 -13.87 -0.20
CA PHE A 104 -4.58 -14.04 -1.49
C PHE A 104 -6.11 -14.11 -1.34
N GLN A 105 -6.62 -14.83 -0.34
CA GLN A 105 -8.07 -14.85 -0.05
C GLN A 105 -8.59 -13.43 0.21
N TRP A 106 -7.89 -12.65 1.04
CA TRP A 106 -8.28 -11.27 1.30
C TRP A 106 -8.24 -10.41 0.03
N ARG A 107 -7.19 -10.55 -0.79
CA ARG A 107 -7.13 -9.86 -2.10
C ARG A 107 -8.30 -10.23 -3.00
N GLN A 108 -8.63 -11.51 -3.12
CA GLN A 108 -9.75 -11.98 -3.95
C GLN A 108 -11.06 -11.33 -3.51
N TRP A 109 -11.33 -11.35 -2.20
CA TRP A 109 -12.52 -10.76 -1.61
C TRP A 109 -12.61 -9.26 -1.88
N LEU A 110 -11.52 -8.51 -1.62
CA LEU A 110 -11.44 -7.08 -1.88
C LEU A 110 -11.66 -6.76 -3.37
N THR A 111 -10.97 -7.47 -4.25
CA THR A 111 -11.05 -7.24 -5.70
C THR A 111 -12.47 -7.46 -6.20
N ARG A 112 -13.12 -8.57 -5.81
CA ARG A 112 -14.50 -8.86 -6.20
C ARG A 112 -15.47 -7.79 -5.70
N ARG A 113 -15.32 -7.38 -4.44
CA ARG A 113 -16.17 -6.33 -3.84
C ARG A 113 -16.03 -4.99 -4.57
N TYR A 114 -14.80 -4.54 -4.80
CA TYR A 114 -14.54 -3.25 -5.44
C TYR A 114 -14.91 -3.26 -6.92
N LEU A 115 -14.61 -4.35 -7.63
CA LEU A 115 -14.96 -4.49 -9.05
C LEU A 115 -16.48 -4.47 -9.26
N ASN A 116 -17.23 -5.21 -8.44
CA ASN A 116 -18.69 -5.20 -8.50
C ASN A 116 -19.25 -3.79 -8.31
N ARG A 117 -18.75 -3.02 -7.34
CA ARG A 117 -19.22 -1.66 -7.07
C ARG A 117 -18.79 -0.65 -8.12
N TRP A 118 -17.61 -0.83 -8.70
CA TRP A 118 -17.11 0.03 -9.76
C TRP A 118 -17.93 -0.13 -11.06
N LEU A 119 -18.36 -1.36 -11.37
CA LEU A 119 -19.20 -1.66 -12.54
C LEU A 119 -20.70 -1.41 -12.28
N ASP A 120 -21.12 -1.36 -11.02
CA ASP A 120 -22.52 -1.13 -10.64
C ASP A 120 -22.97 0.33 -10.84
N GLY A 121 -24.22 0.50 -11.26
CA GLY A 121 -24.88 1.81 -11.36
C GLY A 121 -24.18 2.84 -12.24
N GLY A 122 -23.35 2.43 -13.20
CA GLY A 122 -22.59 3.35 -14.06
C GLY A 122 -21.45 4.11 -13.35
N THR A 123 -21.02 3.62 -12.18
CA THR A 123 -20.01 4.28 -11.34
C THR A 123 -18.70 4.53 -12.10
N PHE A 124 -18.19 3.55 -12.85
CA PHE A 124 -16.98 3.72 -13.67
C PHE A 124 -17.08 4.91 -14.64
N TYR A 125 -18.23 5.06 -15.28
CA TYR A 125 -18.47 6.13 -16.26
C TYR A 125 -18.54 7.48 -15.57
N ARG A 126 -19.21 7.58 -14.42
CA ARG A 126 -19.25 8.81 -13.63
C ARG A 126 -17.86 9.24 -13.19
N VAL A 127 -17.08 8.31 -12.63
CA VAL A 127 -15.70 8.60 -12.15
C VAL A 127 -14.84 9.15 -13.28
N GLU A 128 -14.92 8.56 -14.48
CA GLU A 128 -14.15 8.99 -15.65
C GLU A 128 -14.66 10.33 -16.22
N ARG A 129 -15.98 10.46 -16.43
CA ARG A 129 -16.63 11.68 -16.94
C ARG A 129 -16.27 12.89 -16.08
N ASP A 130 -16.34 12.71 -14.77
CA ASP A 130 -16.23 13.79 -13.81
C ASP A 130 -14.79 14.01 -13.32
N ARG A 131 -13.85 13.14 -13.72
CA ARG A 131 -12.44 13.12 -13.30
C ARG A 131 -12.31 13.10 -11.77
N LEU A 132 -13.05 12.21 -11.12
CA LEU A 132 -13.13 12.15 -9.66
C LEU A 132 -11.97 11.38 -9.03
N ALA A 133 -11.28 10.53 -9.79
CA ALA A 133 -10.14 9.76 -9.30
C ALA A 133 -9.12 9.52 -10.42
N ASP A 134 -7.84 9.64 -10.08
CA ASP A 134 -6.74 9.31 -10.98
C ASP A 134 -6.43 7.81 -10.94
N ASN A 135 -6.35 7.20 -12.13
CA ASN A 135 -5.98 5.80 -12.38
C ASN A 135 -6.79 4.78 -11.54
N PRO A 136 -8.12 4.71 -11.69
CA PRO A 136 -8.98 3.77 -10.94
C PRO A 136 -8.63 2.29 -11.20
N ASP A 137 -8.12 1.99 -12.39
CA ASP A 137 -7.58 0.69 -12.78
C ASP A 137 -6.41 0.27 -11.89
N GLN A 138 -5.47 1.19 -11.62
CA GLN A 138 -4.35 0.93 -10.71
C GLN A 138 -4.83 0.72 -9.26
N ARG A 139 -5.89 1.42 -8.84
CA ARG A 139 -6.48 1.24 -7.50
C ARG A 139 -6.96 -0.19 -7.31
N ILE A 140 -7.71 -0.71 -8.28
CA ILE A 140 -8.29 -2.06 -8.21
C ILE A 140 -7.20 -3.14 -8.39
N ALA A 141 -6.31 -2.98 -9.38
CA ALA A 141 -5.35 -4.02 -9.73
C ALA A 141 -4.16 -4.12 -8.76
N ALA A 142 -3.59 -2.98 -8.34
CA ALA A 142 -2.35 -2.92 -7.59
C ALA A 142 -2.57 -2.52 -6.12
N ASP A 143 -3.28 -1.42 -5.86
CA ASP A 143 -3.41 -0.90 -4.49
C ASP A 143 -4.18 -1.86 -3.57
N LEU A 144 -5.24 -2.55 -4.05
CA LEU A 144 -5.94 -3.57 -3.24
C LEU A 144 -5.03 -4.75 -2.84
N ASN A 145 -4.16 -5.19 -3.75
CA ASN A 145 -3.18 -6.24 -3.47
C ASN A 145 -2.16 -5.77 -2.44
N LEU A 146 -1.59 -4.59 -2.67
CA LEU A 146 -0.60 -3.99 -1.79
C LEU A 146 -1.17 -3.79 -0.39
N PHE A 147 -2.40 -3.29 -0.30
CA PHE A 147 -3.11 -3.10 0.97
C PHE A 147 -3.30 -4.41 1.74
N ALA A 148 -3.82 -5.46 1.09
CA ALA A 148 -4.03 -6.75 1.75
C ALA A 148 -2.71 -7.36 2.27
N THR A 149 -1.68 -7.37 1.42
CA THR A 149 -0.40 -8.00 1.73
C THR A 149 0.39 -7.24 2.79
N THR A 150 0.51 -5.91 2.66
CA THR A 150 1.24 -5.08 3.64
C THR A 150 0.52 -4.96 4.97
N THR A 151 -0.82 -4.92 4.98
CA THR A 151 -1.58 -4.92 6.25
C THR A 151 -1.30 -6.19 7.02
N LEU A 152 -1.42 -7.36 6.38
CA LEU A 152 -1.14 -8.64 7.02
C LEU A 152 0.31 -8.73 7.50
N SER A 153 1.29 -8.41 6.64
CA SER A 153 2.70 -8.51 7.03
C SER A 153 3.00 -7.60 8.22
N LEU A 154 2.65 -6.32 8.16
CA LEU A 154 2.90 -5.38 9.26
C LEU A 154 2.25 -5.83 10.56
N THR A 155 1.00 -6.31 10.53
CA THR A 155 0.31 -6.75 11.76
C THR A 155 0.91 -8.02 12.37
N LEU A 156 1.22 -9.02 11.54
CA LEU A 156 1.73 -10.31 12.01
C LEU A 156 3.20 -10.22 12.40
N ASP A 157 3.98 -9.44 11.67
CA ASP A 157 5.39 -9.22 11.98
C ASP A 157 5.52 -8.38 13.26
N LEU A 158 4.65 -7.38 13.47
CA LEU A 158 4.59 -6.65 14.74
C LEU A 158 4.22 -7.57 15.90
N LEU A 159 3.25 -8.46 15.72
CA LEU A 159 2.85 -9.43 16.75
C LEU A 159 4.03 -10.34 17.14
N SER A 160 4.69 -10.96 16.15
CA SER A 160 5.87 -11.81 16.37
C SER A 160 7.03 -11.04 16.99
N THR A 161 7.22 -9.77 16.62
CA THR A 161 8.24 -8.88 17.20
C THR A 161 7.97 -8.60 18.66
N VAL A 162 6.72 -8.28 19.03
CA VAL A 162 6.33 -8.05 20.43
C VAL A 162 6.53 -9.31 21.26
N GLU A 163 6.15 -10.47 20.71
CA GLU A 163 6.35 -11.76 21.38
C GLU A 163 7.83 -12.04 21.64
N THR A 164 8.66 -11.91 20.61
CA THR A 164 10.12 -12.08 20.68
C THR A 164 10.72 -11.13 21.71
N LEU A 165 10.31 -9.85 21.67
CA LEU A 165 10.78 -8.84 22.61
C LEU A 165 10.46 -9.21 24.06
N VAL A 166 9.23 -9.67 24.34
CA VAL A 166 8.82 -10.07 25.70
C VAL A 166 9.66 -11.26 26.18
N TRP A 167 9.72 -12.34 25.39
CA TRP A 167 10.46 -13.54 25.78
C TRP A 167 11.95 -13.28 25.98
N PHE A 168 12.61 -12.64 25.02
CA PHE A 168 14.04 -12.40 25.11
C PHE A 168 14.40 -11.29 26.11
N SER A 169 13.50 -10.36 26.42
CA SER A 169 13.70 -9.44 27.56
C SER A 169 13.71 -10.19 28.89
N ILE A 170 12.83 -11.19 29.07
CA ILE A 170 12.82 -12.05 30.27
C ILE A 170 14.09 -12.88 30.37
N VAL A 171 14.52 -13.50 29.27
CA VAL A 171 15.78 -14.27 29.20
C VAL A 171 16.97 -13.36 29.52
N LEU A 172 17.06 -12.20 28.87
CA LEU A 172 18.17 -11.28 29.07
C LEU A 172 18.24 -10.75 30.51
N TRP A 173 17.09 -10.42 31.10
CA TRP A 173 17.01 -9.97 32.49
C TRP A 173 17.42 -11.05 33.48
N SER A 174 16.95 -12.28 33.28
CA SER A 174 17.22 -13.41 34.19
C SER A 174 18.66 -13.92 34.08
N THR A 175 19.23 -13.98 32.88
CA THR A 175 20.56 -14.54 32.65
C THR A 175 21.68 -13.51 32.88
N ALA A 176 21.52 -12.25 32.46
CA ALA A 176 22.61 -11.27 32.54
C ALA A 176 22.88 -10.76 33.96
N GLY A 177 21.87 -10.78 34.84
CA GLY A 177 21.96 -10.31 36.23
C GLY A 177 22.28 -8.82 36.35
N ALA A 178 22.70 -8.40 37.55
CA ALA A 178 23.07 -7.00 37.82
C ALA A 178 24.57 -6.74 37.56
N LEU A 179 24.88 -5.61 36.93
CA LEU A 179 26.26 -5.12 36.83
C LEU A 179 26.62 -4.41 38.13
N THR A 180 27.73 -4.80 38.76
CA THR A 180 28.24 -4.09 39.95
C THR A 180 29.34 -3.14 39.51
N VAL A 181 29.08 -1.84 39.60
CA VAL A 181 30.06 -0.79 39.29
C VAL A 181 30.54 -0.16 40.59
N MET A 182 31.85 -0.09 40.77
CA MET A 182 32.46 0.60 41.92
C MET A 182 32.50 2.10 41.60
N VAL A 183 31.69 2.90 42.29
CA VAL A 183 31.70 4.36 42.17
C VAL A 183 32.26 4.91 43.48
N GLY A 184 33.56 5.22 43.48
CA GLY A 184 34.30 5.56 44.70
C GLY A 184 34.44 4.34 45.62
N SER A 185 34.00 4.46 46.88
CA SER A 185 33.98 3.38 47.88
C SER A 185 32.65 2.61 47.93
N SER A 186 31.67 2.98 47.11
CA SER A 186 30.32 2.41 47.14
C SER A 186 30.08 1.55 45.90
N SER A 187 29.63 0.31 46.10
CA SER A 187 29.22 -0.56 45.00
C SER A 187 27.79 -0.25 44.58
N VAL A 188 27.57 0.17 43.34
CA VAL A 188 26.24 0.40 42.76
C VAL A 188 25.90 -0.79 41.87
N GLN A 189 24.77 -1.44 42.16
CA GLN A 189 24.25 -2.52 41.32
C GLN A 189 23.22 -1.97 40.35
N ILE A 190 23.45 -2.18 39.06
CA ILE A 190 22.51 -1.82 37.98
C ILE A 190 21.81 -3.11 37.53
N PRO A 191 20.56 -3.37 37.97
CA PRO A 191 19.81 -4.53 37.53
C PRO A 191 19.43 -4.41 36.05
N GLY A 192 19.49 -5.52 35.32
CA GLY A 192 19.06 -5.56 33.92
C GLY A 192 19.87 -4.68 32.98
N TYR A 193 21.13 -4.37 33.31
CA TYR A 193 21.98 -3.45 32.53
C TYR A 193 22.06 -3.80 31.04
N MET A 194 22.05 -5.10 30.68
CA MET A 194 22.07 -5.55 29.28
C MET A 194 20.78 -5.18 28.53
N LEU A 195 19.62 -5.21 29.19
CA LEU A 195 18.36 -4.79 28.58
C LEU A 195 18.38 -3.28 28.28
N TRP A 196 18.84 -2.48 29.25
CA TRP A 196 19.01 -1.04 29.05
C TRP A 196 20.02 -0.72 27.96
N ALA A 197 21.11 -1.48 27.88
CA ALA A 197 22.10 -1.35 26.82
C ALA A 197 21.51 -1.68 25.43
N ALA A 198 20.69 -2.74 25.32
CA ALA A 198 20.00 -3.09 24.08
C ALA A 198 19.03 -1.99 23.64
N ILE A 199 18.25 -1.44 24.57
CA ILE A 199 17.34 -0.32 24.30
C ILE A 199 18.10 0.92 23.83
N ALA A 200 19.16 1.31 24.55
CA ALA A 200 19.98 2.46 24.19
C ALA A 200 20.61 2.28 22.79
N TYR A 201 21.12 1.08 22.51
CA TYR A 201 21.72 0.73 21.23
C TYR A 201 20.69 0.82 20.08
N ALA A 202 19.51 0.23 20.26
CA ALA A 202 18.43 0.32 19.27
C ALA A 202 17.97 1.76 19.01
N ILE A 203 17.90 2.61 20.04
CA ILE A 203 17.59 4.04 19.88
C ILE A 203 18.66 4.75 19.06
N VAL A 204 19.94 4.51 19.35
CA VAL A 204 21.05 5.07 18.57
C VAL A 204 20.96 4.62 17.12
N GLY A 205 20.70 3.33 16.87
CA GLY A 205 20.44 2.79 15.54
C GLY A 205 19.30 3.50 14.83
N ALA A 206 18.17 3.71 15.51
CA ALA A 206 17.01 4.43 14.98
C ALA A 206 17.38 5.84 14.52
N LEU A 207 18.09 6.58 15.37
CA LEU A 207 18.50 7.96 15.09
C LEU A 207 19.48 8.03 13.92
N VAL A 208 20.44 7.11 13.87
CA VAL A 208 21.43 7.02 12.78
C VAL A 208 20.74 6.67 11.46
N THR A 209 19.92 5.64 11.44
CA THR A 209 19.23 5.19 10.22
C THR A 209 18.25 6.24 9.71
N ASN A 210 17.47 6.88 10.58
CA ASN A 210 16.54 7.94 10.17
C ASN A 210 17.29 9.15 9.57
N ARG A 211 18.33 9.63 10.26
CA ARG A 211 19.07 10.83 9.82
C ARG A 211 19.82 10.61 8.50
N ILE A 212 20.32 9.41 8.27
CA ILE A 212 21.09 9.08 7.06
C ILE A 212 20.21 8.47 5.98
N GLY A 213 19.01 7.97 6.27
CA GLY A 213 18.08 7.38 5.30
C GLY A 213 17.21 8.41 4.57
N HIS A 214 16.84 9.52 5.22
CA HIS A 214 15.85 10.48 4.70
C HIS A 214 16.12 11.05 3.29
N PRO A 215 17.37 11.41 2.89
CA PRO A 215 17.61 11.87 1.52
C PRO A 215 17.39 10.82 0.41
N LEU A 216 17.36 9.51 0.73
CA LEU A 216 17.23 8.44 -0.27
C LEU A 216 15.89 8.51 -1.01
N VAL A 217 14.82 8.89 -0.30
CA VAL A 217 13.47 9.04 -0.86
C VAL A 217 13.46 10.05 -2.00
N SER A 218 14.09 11.21 -1.80
CA SER A 218 14.17 12.26 -2.82
C SER A 218 15.00 11.82 -4.03
N ILE A 219 16.12 11.13 -3.80
CA ILE A 219 16.97 10.60 -4.88
C ILE A 219 16.21 9.55 -5.70
N ASN A 220 15.48 8.64 -5.03
CA ASN A 220 14.70 7.60 -5.69
C ASN A 220 13.52 8.18 -6.49
N TYR A 221 12.86 9.22 -5.97
CA TYR A 221 11.84 9.95 -6.72
C TYR A 221 12.42 10.59 -7.99
N GLN A 222 13.59 11.26 -7.87
CA GLN A 222 14.27 11.81 -9.05
C GLN A 222 14.66 10.72 -10.05
N ARG A 223 15.08 9.54 -9.59
CA ARG A 223 15.38 8.38 -10.44
C ARG A 223 14.15 7.97 -11.26
N GLN A 224 13.00 7.80 -10.61
CA GLN A 224 11.75 7.45 -11.31
C GLN A 224 11.35 8.51 -12.34
N ARG A 225 11.57 9.79 -12.02
CA ARG A 225 11.28 10.90 -12.94
C ARG A 225 12.16 10.87 -14.19
N VAL A 226 13.49 10.76 -14.04
CA VAL A 226 14.40 10.77 -15.20
C VAL A 226 14.21 9.53 -16.11
N GLU A 227 13.87 8.38 -15.52
CA GLU A 227 13.49 7.17 -16.26
C GLU A 227 12.17 7.36 -17.03
N ALA A 228 11.17 7.99 -16.39
CA ALA A 228 9.90 8.30 -17.03
C ALA A 228 10.07 9.29 -18.19
N ASP A 229 10.90 10.33 -18.02
CA ASP A 229 11.22 11.31 -19.07
C ASP A 229 11.89 10.63 -20.28
N PHE A 230 12.85 9.73 -20.04
CA PHE A 230 13.48 8.96 -21.12
C PHE A 230 12.49 8.05 -21.85
N ARG A 231 11.68 7.28 -21.10
CA ARG A 231 10.64 6.43 -21.70
C ARG A 231 9.62 7.24 -22.50
N PHE A 232 9.21 8.39 -21.97
CA PHE A 232 8.29 9.29 -22.67
C PHE A 232 8.91 9.84 -23.96
N GLY A 233 10.20 10.19 -23.95
CA GLY A 233 10.96 10.54 -25.16
C GLY A 233 10.89 9.45 -26.23
N LEU A 234 11.11 8.19 -25.85
CA LEU A 234 11.03 7.05 -26.77
C LEU A 234 9.60 6.78 -27.27
N ILE A 235 8.58 6.99 -26.43
CA ILE A 235 7.18 6.89 -26.85
C ILE A 235 6.87 7.95 -27.90
N ARG A 236 7.29 9.21 -27.70
CA ARG A 236 7.11 10.27 -28.69
C ARG A 236 7.81 9.96 -30.01
N LEU A 237 9.03 9.41 -29.96
CA LEU A 237 9.75 8.97 -31.15
C LEU A 237 8.94 7.91 -31.93
N ARG A 238 8.37 6.93 -31.22
CA ARG A 238 7.53 5.88 -31.85
C ARG A 238 6.23 6.44 -32.42
N GLU A 239 5.57 7.35 -31.70
CA GLU A 239 4.29 7.96 -32.12
C GLU A 239 4.43 8.86 -33.34
N ASN A 240 5.61 9.44 -33.57
CA ASN A 240 5.90 10.34 -34.68
C ASN A 240 6.90 9.71 -35.68
N ALA A 241 6.96 8.38 -35.74
CA ALA A 241 8.00 7.67 -36.48
C ALA A 241 7.94 7.96 -38.00
N GLU A 242 6.75 8.16 -38.54
CA GLU A 242 6.53 8.48 -39.96
C GLU A 242 7.01 9.90 -40.29
N GLU A 243 6.64 10.89 -39.47
CA GLU A 243 7.09 12.27 -39.62
C GLU A 243 8.61 12.39 -39.50
N ILE A 244 9.19 11.73 -38.49
CA ILE A 244 10.65 11.69 -38.30
C ILE A 244 11.32 11.03 -39.51
N ALA A 245 10.72 9.96 -40.07
CA ALA A 245 11.20 9.30 -41.27
C ALA A 245 11.18 10.21 -42.50
N PHE A 246 10.08 10.93 -42.73
CA PHE A 246 9.96 11.88 -43.84
C PHE A 246 10.95 13.05 -43.74
N TYR A 247 11.20 13.55 -42.54
CA TYR A 247 12.15 14.66 -42.34
C TYR A 247 13.61 14.22 -42.19
N VAL A 248 13.91 12.92 -42.24
CA VAL A 248 15.26 12.36 -42.01
C VAL A 248 15.83 12.83 -40.66
N GLY A 249 14.98 12.88 -39.63
CA GLY A 249 15.28 13.47 -38.32
C GLY A 249 16.06 12.59 -37.34
N MET A 250 16.55 11.41 -37.74
CA MET A 250 17.05 10.38 -36.82
C MET A 250 18.22 10.85 -35.94
N GLN A 251 19.16 11.62 -36.50
CA GLN A 251 20.34 12.08 -35.75
C GLN A 251 19.96 13.08 -34.64
N THR A 252 18.95 13.92 -34.88
CA THR A 252 18.40 14.84 -33.88
C THR A 252 17.74 14.07 -32.74
N GLU A 253 16.91 13.08 -33.09
CA GLU A 253 16.24 12.23 -32.10
C GLU A 253 17.23 11.35 -31.30
N GLU A 254 18.30 10.88 -31.94
CA GLU A 254 19.40 10.19 -31.26
C GLU A 254 20.10 11.11 -30.24
N SER A 255 20.42 12.35 -30.62
CA SER A 255 21.00 13.32 -29.70
C SER A 255 20.07 13.61 -28.51
N ASN A 256 18.78 13.80 -28.77
CA ASN A 256 17.77 14.03 -27.72
C ASN A 256 17.69 12.84 -26.75
N ALA A 257 17.69 11.61 -27.29
CA ALA A 257 17.67 10.40 -26.47
C ALA A 257 18.93 10.26 -25.61
N ASN A 258 20.11 10.56 -26.18
CA ASN A 258 21.37 10.56 -25.46
C ASN A 258 21.40 11.61 -24.33
N ASP A 259 20.85 12.81 -24.55
CA ASP A 259 20.74 13.86 -23.52
C ASP A 259 19.82 13.45 -22.37
N LEU A 260 18.69 12.81 -22.67
CA LEU A 260 17.78 12.26 -21.66
C LEU A 260 18.48 11.13 -20.87
N PHE A 261 19.21 10.25 -21.54
CA PHE A 261 19.98 9.19 -20.89
C PHE A 261 21.13 9.72 -20.03
N ALA A 262 21.76 10.83 -20.42
CA ALA A 262 22.80 11.48 -19.63
C ALA A 262 22.25 11.94 -18.25
N ARG A 263 20.99 12.39 -18.18
CA ARG A 263 20.32 12.73 -16.92
C ARG A 263 20.12 11.52 -16.01
N ILE A 264 19.80 10.35 -16.59
CA ILE A 264 19.74 9.07 -15.86
C ILE A 264 21.12 8.77 -15.27
N ARG A 265 22.17 8.84 -16.09
CA ARG A 265 23.55 8.60 -15.65
C ARG A 265 23.96 9.52 -14.50
N GLU A 266 23.65 10.81 -14.56
CA GLU A 266 23.96 11.77 -13.49
C GLU A 266 23.21 11.46 -12.19
N ASN A 267 21.92 11.15 -12.28
CA ASN A 267 21.13 10.74 -11.12
C ASN A 267 21.68 9.43 -10.52
N TRP A 268 22.07 8.47 -11.36
CA TRP A 268 22.65 7.19 -10.94
C TRP A 268 23.95 7.37 -10.15
N TRP A 269 24.84 8.28 -10.57
CA TRP A 269 26.04 8.60 -9.80
C TRP A 269 25.73 9.20 -8.42
N ARG A 270 24.69 10.05 -8.31
CA ARG A 270 24.24 10.58 -7.01
C ARG A 270 23.71 9.46 -6.12
N PHE A 271 22.90 8.57 -6.69
CA PHE A 271 22.39 7.38 -6.01
C PHE A 271 23.54 6.50 -5.49
N MET A 272 24.50 6.12 -6.33
CA MET A 272 25.66 5.30 -5.94
C MET A 272 26.50 5.94 -4.83
N LYS A 273 26.79 7.25 -4.91
CA LYS A 273 27.56 7.96 -3.87
C LYS A 273 26.85 7.92 -2.53
N TYR A 274 25.53 8.08 -2.56
CA TYR A 274 24.71 8.07 -1.36
C TYR A 274 24.59 6.66 -0.78
N THR A 275 24.21 5.67 -1.58
CA THR A 275 24.07 4.28 -1.12
C THR A 275 25.38 3.74 -0.57
N ARG A 276 26.52 4.06 -1.19
CA ARG A 276 27.85 3.71 -0.63
C ARG A 276 28.06 4.24 0.79
N ARG A 277 27.73 5.52 1.04
CA ARG A 277 27.87 6.14 2.38
C ARG A 277 26.90 5.52 3.38
N TYR A 278 25.64 5.34 2.95
CA TYR A 278 24.60 4.71 3.75
C TYR A 278 24.98 3.28 4.16
N SER A 279 25.42 2.46 3.20
CA SER A 279 25.88 1.08 3.44
C SER A 279 27.07 1.03 4.38
N PHE A 280 28.03 1.96 4.27
CA PHE A 280 29.16 2.00 5.20
C PHE A 280 28.69 2.21 6.64
N VAL A 281 27.77 3.15 6.88
CA VAL A 281 27.27 3.43 8.23
C VAL A 281 26.42 2.28 8.77
N LEU A 282 25.52 1.72 7.96
CA LEU A 282 24.71 0.57 8.40
C LEU A 282 25.55 -0.67 8.70
N ASN A 283 26.52 -0.99 7.84
CA ASN A 283 27.39 -2.14 8.06
C ASN A 283 28.30 -1.92 9.29
N PHE A 284 28.80 -0.71 9.49
CA PHE A 284 29.58 -0.39 10.69
C PHE A 284 28.72 -0.53 11.97
N TYR A 285 27.49 0.00 11.95
CA TYR A 285 26.54 -0.18 13.04
C TYR A 285 26.31 -1.67 13.32
N ALA A 286 25.90 -2.45 12.31
CA ALA A 286 25.66 -3.89 12.46
C ALA A 286 26.88 -4.64 13.02
N GLN A 287 28.09 -4.35 12.52
CA GLN A 287 29.31 -5.00 12.99
C GLN A 287 29.62 -4.71 14.48
N VAL A 288 29.28 -3.51 14.96
CA VAL A 288 29.40 -3.17 16.38
C VAL A 288 28.36 -3.94 17.20
N ALA A 289 27.14 -4.17 16.67
CA ALA A 289 26.09 -4.92 17.35
C ALA A 289 26.53 -6.36 17.69
N ASP A 290 27.28 -7.01 16.79
CA ASP A 290 27.71 -8.40 16.98
C ASP A 290 28.68 -8.56 18.16
N ILE A 291 29.60 -7.60 18.33
CA ILE A 291 30.69 -7.70 19.32
C ILE A 291 30.38 -6.98 20.63
N PHE A 292 29.51 -5.97 20.60
CA PHE A 292 29.21 -5.14 21.77
C PHE A 292 28.70 -5.95 22.98
N PRO A 293 27.75 -6.89 22.86
CA PRO A 293 27.25 -7.66 24.00
C PRO A 293 28.32 -8.55 24.61
N LEU A 294 29.16 -9.14 23.76
CA LEU A 294 30.28 -9.98 24.16
C LEU A 294 31.28 -9.18 25.00
N VAL A 295 31.68 -8.00 24.53
CA VAL A 295 32.61 -7.11 25.26
C VAL A 295 32.02 -6.68 26.59
N VAL A 296 30.76 -6.25 26.60
CA VAL A 296 30.08 -5.74 27.79
C VAL A 296 29.86 -6.82 28.86
N ALA A 297 29.57 -8.06 28.46
CA ALA A 297 29.37 -9.17 29.39
C ALA A 297 30.67 -9.91 29.77
N SER A 298 31.75 -9.78 28.98
CA SER A 298 33.02 -10.48 29.20
C SER A 298 33.66 -10.32 30.58
N PRO A 299 33.58 -9.16 31.30
CA PRO A 299 34.20 -9.04 32.62
C PRO A 299 33.65 -10.05 33.63
N ARG A 300 32.36 -10.42 33.51
CA ARG A 300 31.74 -11.44 34.38
C ARG A 300 32.25 -12.84 34.07
N TYR A 301 32.51 -13.14 32.80
CA TYR A 301 33.09 -14.41 32.38
C TYR A 301 34.52 -14.55 32.91
N PHE A 302 35.36 -13.54 32.69
CA PHE A 302 36.75 -13.55 33.19
C PHE A 302 36.84 -13.52 34.72
N ALA A 303 35.82 -13.01 35.41
CA ALA A 303 35.70 -13.09 36.88
C ALA A 303 35.17 -14.46 37.38
N GLY A 304 34.82 -15.39 36.50
CA GLY A 304 34.26 -16.70 36.84
C GLY A 304 32.81 -16.68 37.33
N ALA A 305 32.08 -15.57 37.13
CA ALA A 305 30.70 -15.40 37.59
C ALA A 305 29.65 -16.03 36.64
N VAL A 306 30.01 -16.26 35.38
CA VAL A 306 29.17 -16.88 34.34
C VAL A 306 30.00 -17.83 33.49
N SER A 307 29.39 -18.89 32.95
CA SER A 307 30.05 -19.82 32.02
C SER A 307 30.19 -19.23 30.61
N PHE A 308 31.02 -19.84 29.76
CA PHE A 308 31.15 -19.39 28.36
C PHE A 308 29.82 -19.53 27.60
N GLY A 309 29.08 -20.61 27.83
CA GLY A 309 27.75 -20.78 27.28
C GLY A 309 26.76 -19.71 27.76
N THR A 310 26.83 -19.30 29.03
CA THR A 310 25.97 -18.23 29.56
C THR A 310 26.27 -16.89 28.88
N LEU A 311 27.56 -16.62 28.60
CA LEU A 311 27.99 -15.44 27.85
C LEU A 311 27.42 -15.44 26.41
N MET A 312 27.45 -16.58 25.72
CA MET A 312 26.84 -16.73 24.40
C MET A 312 25.32 -16.57 24.44
N GLN A 313 24.67 -17.15 25.45
CA GLN A 313 23.23 -17.01 25.67
C GLN A 313 22.79 -15.54 25.82
N ILE A 314 23.55 -14.75 26.59
CA ILE A 314 23.32 -13.32 26.79
C ILE A 314 23.49 -12.56 25.46
N THR A 315 24.49 -12.91 24.67
CA THR A 315 24.78 -12.27 23.38
C THR A 315 23.66 -12.53 22.37
N ASP A 316 23.19 -13.77 22.27
CA ASP A 316 22.06 -14.15 21.43
C ASP A 316 20.77 -13.42 21.88
N ALA A 317 20.49 -13.38 23.20
CA ALA A 317 19.32 -12.71 23.73
C ALA A 317 19.35 -11.18 23.52
N PHE A 318 20.52 -10.55 23.68
CA PHE A 318 20.70 -9.13 23.37
C PHE A 318 20.40 -8.83 21.90
N SER A 319 20.88 -9.69 20.99
CA SER A 319 20.68 -9.52 19.55
C SER A 319 19.20 -9.60 19.20
N SER A 320 18.48 -10.60 19.72
CA SER A 320 17.02 -10.73 19.55
C SER A 320 16.24 -9.52 20.05
N VAL A 321 16.59 -8.97 21.23
CA VAL A 321 15.94 -7.75 21.75
C VAL A 321 16.25 -6.53 20.87
N SER A 322 17.52 -6.35 20.48
CA SER A 322 17.95 -5.23 19.63
C SER A 322 17.30 -5.25 18.25
N GLU A 323 17.18 -6.43 17.64
CA GLU A 323 16.49 -6.63 16.36
C GLU A 323 14.99 -6.33 16.49
N SER A 324 14.36 -6.83 17.55
CA SER A 324 12.93 -6.60 17.80
C SER A 324 12.61 -5.11 17.98
N LEU A 325 13.46 -4.38 18.72
CA LEU A 325 13.34 -2.93 18.87
C LEU A 325 13.59 -2.17 17.56
N SER A 326 14.36 -2.75 16.64
CA SER A 326 14.66 -2.16 15.33
C SER A 326 13.58 -2.40 14.29
N TRP A 327 12.52 -3.17 14.61
CA TRP A 327 11.44 -3.51 13.66
C TRP A 327 10.81 -2.28 13.01
N PHE A 328 10.53 -1.21 13.78
CA PHE A 328 9.92 0.02 13.24
C PHE A 328 10.78 0.70 12.18
N ILE A 329 12.11 0.66 12.37
CA ILE A 329 13.07 1.25 11.44
C ILE A 329 13.13 0.40 10.18
N ASN A 330 13.22 -0.92 10.36
CA ASN A 330 13.34 -1.89 9.26
C ASN A 330 12.07 -1.94 8.39
N ASN A 331 10.90 -1.64 8.98
CA ASN A 331 9.61 -1.63 8.28
C ASN A 331 9.11 -0.22 7.94
N TYR A 332 9.94 0.82 8.08
CA TYR A 332 9.50 2.20 7.85
C TYR A 332 8.98 2.43 6.43
N ASP A 333 9.70 1.94 5.41
CA ASP A 333 9.28 2.09 4.02
C ASP A 333 7.93 1.40 3.76
N THR A 334 7.76 0.18 4.28
CA THR A 334 6.49 -0.56 4.20
C THR A 334 5.35 0.17 4.92
N LEU A 335 5.61 0.79 6.08
CA LEU A 335 4.62 1.59 6.81
C LEU A 335 4.19 2.83 6.02
N VAL A 336 5.14 3.52 5.38
CA VAL A 336 4.86 4.68 4.53
C VAL A 336 4.06 4.26 3.30
N GLU A 337 4.43 3.17 2.65
CA GLU A 337 3.73 2.62 1.48
C GLU A 337 2.32 2.16 1.84
N TRP A 338 2.16 1.44 2.96
CA TRP A 338 0.86 1.02 3.49
C TRP A 338 -0.04 2.23 3.74
N ARG A 339 0.47 3.26 4.43
CA ARG A 339 -0.28 4.49 4.73
C ARG A 339 -0.72 5.20 3.46
N ALA A 340 0.19 5.35 2.49
CA ALA A 340 -0.12 5.98 1.21
C ALA A 340 -1.21 5.20 0.45
N THR A 341 -1.13 3.87 0.46
CA THR A 341 -2.09 2.98 -0.20
C THR A 341 -3.46 3.01 0.47
N ALA A 342 -3.49 2.95 1.81
CA ALA A 342 -4.71 3.07 2.60
C ALA A 342 -5.42 4.40 2.30
N ASN A 343 -4.70 5.52 2.27
CA ASN A 343 -5.28 6.83 1.94
C ASN A 343 -5.87 6.87 0.52
N ARG A 344 -5.17 6.31 -0.48
CA ARG A 344 -5.67 6.25 -1.87
C ARG A 344 -6.91 5.39 -2.01
N LEU A 345 -6.99 4.28 -1.28
CA LEU A 345 -8.17 3.42 -1.27
C LEU A 345 -9.34 4.03 -0.50
N SER A 346 -9.09 4.70 0.62
CA SER A 346 -10.11 5.45 1.37
C SER A 346 -10.74 6.54 0.50
N GLU A 347 -9.92 7.28 -0.26
CA GLU A 347 -10.41 8.30 -1.18
C GLU A 347 -11.18 7.68 -2.36
N PHE A 348 -10.69 6.57 -2.92
CA PHE A 348 -11.38 5.87 -4.00
C PHE A 348 -12.74 5.32 -3.54
N GLU A 349 -12.81 4.73 -2.36
CA GLU A 349 -14.05 4.24 -1.73
C GLU A 349 -15.05 5.38 -1.51
N ARG A 350 -14.59 6.55 -1.06
CA ARG A 350 -15.41 7.75 -0.91
C ARG A 350 -16.02 8.19 -2.26
N VAL A 351 -15.20 8.24 -3.30
CA VAL A 351 -15.62 8.62 -4.66
C VAL A 351 -16.64 7.62 -5.23
N MET A 352 -16.47 6.32 -4.97
CA MET A 352 -17.43 5.30 -5.40
C MET A 352 -18.75 5.36 -4.64
N GLN A 353 -18.74 5.69 -3.33
CA GLN A 353 -19.95 5.76 -2.51
C GLN A 353 -20.83 6.97 -2.81
N GLN A 354 -20.24 8.11 -3.15
CA GLN A 354 -21.00 9.35 -3.28
C GLN A 354 -21.48 9.53 -4.72
N SER A 355 -22.69 9.01 -4.98
CA SER A 355 -23.27 8.89 -6.33
C SER A 355 -23.41 10.20 -7.10
N HIS A 356 -23.53 11.31 -6.37
CA HIS A 356 -23.82 12.64 -6.93
C HIS A 356 -22.77 13.67 -6.51
N LEU A 357 -21.54 13.25 -6.18
CA LEU A 357 -20.48 14.14 -5.65
C LEU A 357 -20.31 15.45 -6.42
N LYS A 358 -20.28 15.37 -7.77
CA LYS A 358 -20.13 16.55 -8.63
C LYS A 358 -21.46 17.22 -8.95
N GLU A 359 -22.56 16.46 -8.96
CA GLU A 359 -23.91 16.95 -9.20
C GLU A 359 -24.46 17.73 -8.00
N SER A 360 -24.06 17.40 -6.77
CA SER A 360 -24.50 18.08 -5.56
C SER A 360 -23.83 19.44 -5.34
N VAL A 361 -22.69 19.70 -5.99
CA VAL A 361 -21.90 20.93 -5.83
C VAL A 361 -21.81 21.76 -7.13
N SER A 362 -22.38 21.27 -8.23
CA SER A 362 -22.31 21.90 -9.53
C SER A 362 -23.39 23.00 -9.66
N PRO A 363 -23.04 24.22 -10.13
CA PRO A 363 -24.04 25.25 -10.43
C PRO A 363 -25.05 24.81 -11.51
N ALA A 364 -24.63 23.93 -12.42
CA ALA A 364 -25.49 23.43 -13.50
C ALA A 364 -26.62 22.53 -13.02
N THR A 365 -26.62 22.10 -11.75
CA THR A 365 -27.59 21.15 -11.17
C THR A 365 -28.29 21.76 -9.95
N GLU A 366 -28.13 23.07 -9.70
CA GLU A 366 -28.76 23.80 -8.59
C GLU A 366 -30.29 23.64 -8.56
N HIS A 367 -30.92 23.52 -9.73
CA HIS A 367 -32.37 23.32 -9.85
C HIS A 367 -32.78 21.86 -10.08
N GLY A 368 -31.96 20.90 -9.65
CA GLY A 368 -32.30 19.47 -9.67
C GLY A 368 -31.78 18.69 -10.89
N GLY A 369 -31.03 19.31 -11.79
CA GLY A 369 -30.39 18.62 -12.90
C GLY A 369 -31.33 18.25 -14.05
N ILE A 370 -30.81 17.48 -15.00
CA ILE A 370 -31.59 16.83 -16.05
C ILE A 370 -32.12 15.50 -15.52
N ASN A 371 -33.44 15.33 -15.53
CA ASN A 371 -34.10 14.13 -15.01
C ASN A 371 -34.74 13.32 -16.15
N LEU A 372 -34.40 12.04 -16.25
CA LEU A 372 -35.00 11.09 -17.18
C LEU A 372 -36.08 10.29 -16.45
N HIS A 373 -37.33 10.43 -16.86
CA HIS A 373 -38.46 9.69 -16.32
C HIS A 373 -38.97 8.69 -17.34
N TYR A 374 -39.46 7.56 -16.83
CA TYR A 374 -40.19 6.59 -17.62
C TYR A 374 -41.69 6.75 -17.36
N VAL A 375 -42.43 7.17 -18.39
CA VAL A 375 -43.86 7.50 -18.32
C VAL A 375 -44.69 6.55 -19.18
N ASP A 376 -45.96 6.37 -18.83
CA ASP A 376 -46.93 5.57 -19.61
C ASP A 376 -47.44 6.35 -20.83
N GLU A 377 -46.50 6.80 -21.67
CA GLU A 377 -46.76 7.45 -22.94
C GLU A 377 -46.02 6.73 -24.06
N ASN A 378 -46.46 6.93 -25.30
CA ASN A 378 -45.89 6.29 -26.49
C ASN A 378 -44.85 7.16 -27.23
N GLN A 379 -44.43 8.28 -26.66
CA GLN A 379 -43.52 9.24 -27.29
C GLN A 379 -42.41 9.65 -26.32
N LEU A 380 -41.24 10.02 -26.86
CA LEU A 380 -40.19 10.64 -26.06
C LEU A 380 -40.37 12.15 -26.10
N VAL A 381 -40.49 12.78 -24.92
CA VAL A 381 -40.72 14.22 -24.79
C VAL A 381 -39.60 14.85 -23.98
N THR A 382 -39.25 16.09 -24.33
CA THR A 382 -38.32 16.90 -23.53
C THR A 382 -39.05 18.15 -23.05
N HIS A 383 -38.79 18.56 -21.82
CA HIS A 383 -39.42 19.72 -21.20
C HIS A 383 -38.35 20.66 -20.63
N ASN A 384 -38.29 21.88 -21.16
CA ASN A 384 -37.38 22.95 -20.76
C ASN A 384 -35.92 22.48 -20.64
N LEU A 385 -35.47 21.66 -21.59
CA LEU A 385 -34.16 21.01 -21.50
C LEU A 385 -33.03 21.99 -21.83
N SER A 386 -32.25 22.35 -20.81
CA SER A 386 -31.04 23.15 -20.93
C SER A 386 -29.82 22.28 -20.61
N LEU A 387 -28.90 22.15 -21.55
CA LEU A 387 -27.64 21.41 -21.38
C LEU A 387 -26.56 22.36 -20.88
N ALA A 388 -25.85 21.97 -19.83
CA ALA A 388 -24.73 22.74 -19.28
C ALA A 388 -23.51 21.86 -19.04
N LEU A 389 -22.35 22.51 -18.92
CA LEU A 389 -21.13 21.91 -18.40
C LEU A 389 -21.16 21.91 -16.86
N PRO A 390 -20.35 21.06 -16.19
CA PRO A 390 -20.32 21.01 -14.73
C PRO A 390 -19.91 22.34 -14.04
N ASP A 391 -19.30 23.26 -14.78
CA ASP A 391 -18.92 24.60 -14.31
C ASP A 391 -20.09 25.61 -14.35
N GLY A 392 -21.28 25.19 -14.77
CA GLY A 392 -22.46 26.05 -14.94
C GLY A 392 -22.58 26.68 -16.33
N LYS A 393 -21.59 26.53 -17.21
CA LYS A 393 -21.66 27.12 -18.55
C LYS A 393 -22.70 26.41 -19.41
N THR A 394 -23.72 27.15 -19.84
CA THR A 394 -24.74 26.64 -20.76
C THR A 394 -24.11 26.27 -22.12
N LEU A 395 -24.39 25.06 -22.59
CA LEU A 395 -23.99 24.55 -23.90
C LEU A 395 -25.08 24.78 -24.96
N ALA A 396 -26.32 24.44 -24.63
CA ALA A 396 -27.45 24.55 -25.55
C ALA A 396 -28.78 24.51 -24.79
N ASN A 397 -29.73 25.33 -25.25
CA ASN A 397 -31.13 25.22 -24.87
C ASN A 397 -31.86 24.41 -25.95
N VAL A 398 -32.38 23.26 -25.57
CA VAL A 398 -33.15 22.37 -26.43
C VAL A 398 -34.61 22.74 -26.29
N ARG A 399 -35.28 23.02 -27.41
CA ARG A 399 -36.73 23.26 -27.41
C ARG A 399 -37.47 21.97 -27.04
N ASP A 400 -38.66 22.11 -26.49
CA ASP A 400 -39.53 20.97 -26.22
C ASP A 400 -39.83 20.22 -27.53
N ILE A 401 -39.27 19.02 -27.65
CA ILE A 401 -39.51 18.09 -28.75
C ILE A 401 -40.36 16.92 -28.27
N ALA A 402 -41.19 16.40 -29.17
CA ALA A 402 -41.94 15.15 -29.01
C ALA A 402 -41.60 14.21 -30.17
N VAL A 403 -40.81 13.17 -29.88
CA VAL A 403 -40.41 12.13 -30.83
C VAL A 403 -41.49 11.05 -30.86
N LYS A 404 -42.32 11.09 -31.90
CA LYS A 404 -43.40 10.13 -32.12
C LYS A 404 -42.88 8.79 -32.66
N PRO A 405 -43.59 7.67 -32.43
CA PRO A 405 -43.28 6.39 -33.05
C PRO A 405 -43.13 6.48 -34.57
N GLY A 406 -42.10 5.83 -35.12
CA GLY A 406 -41.81 5.81 -36.56
C GLY A 406 -41.20 7.11 -37.13
N SER A 407 -41.06 8.16 -36.32
CA SER A 407 -40.43 9.42 -36.77
C SER A 407 -38.91 9.28 -36.91
N ARG A 408 -38.33 10.01 -37.87
CA ARG A 408 -36.88 10.10 -38.10
C ARG A 408 -36.44 11.53 -37.86
N TRP A 409 -35.52 11.71 -36.93
CA TRP A 409 -35.00 13.03 -36.55
C TRP A 409 -33.52 13.15 -36.92
N LEU A 410 -33.13 14.34 -37.36
CA LEU A 410 -31.74 14.68 -37.67
C LEU A 410 -31.30 15.89 -36.86
N VAL A 411 -30.33 15.71 -35.97
CA VAL A 411 -29.75 16.79 -35.16
C VAL A 411 -28.53 17.37 -35.91
N ARG A 412 -28.59 18.64 -36.30
CA ARG A 412 -27.50 19.37 -36.99
C ARG A 412 -27.04 20.58 -36.18
N GLY A 413 -25.76 20.93 -36.30
CA GLY A 413 -25.16 22.08 -35.62
C GLY A 413 -23.63 22.09 -35.73
N MET A 414 -23.02 23.24 -35.43
CA MET A 414 -21.55 23.42 -35.43
C MET A 414 -20.84 22.46 -34.46
N SER A 415 -19.54 22.22 -34.67
CA SER A 415 -18.74 21.47 -33.68
C SER A 415 -18.78 22.18 -32.32
N GLY A 416 -18.86 21.43 -31.23
CA GLY A 416 -18.99 22.00 -29.88
C GLY A 416 -20.39 22.47 -29.47
N SER A 417 -21.41 22.43 -30.35
CA SER A 417 -22.78 22.91 -30.06
C SER A 417 -23.61 22.01 -29.13
N GLY A 418 -22.99 21.05 -28.41
CA GLY A 418 -23.70 20.16 -27.47
C GLY A 418 -24.43 18.95 -28.06
N LYS A 419 -24.31 18.63 -29.36
CA LYS A 419 -25.03 17.50 -30.00
C LYS A 419 -24.81 16.15 -29.30
N SER A 420 -23.55 15.80 -29.04
CA SER A 420 -23.22 14.55 -28.35
C SER A 420 -23.66 14.57 -26.89
N THR A 421 -23.64 15.75 -26.25
CA THR A 421 -24.16 15.95 -24.88
C THR A 421 -25.67 15.74 -24.82
N PHE A 422 -26.41 16.21 -25.83
CA PHE A 422 -27.85 15.97 -25.95
C PHE A 422 -28.17 14.47 -26.02
N LEU A 423 -27.46 13.71 -26.86
CA LEU A 423 -27.63 12.25 -26.92
C LEU A 423 -27.29 11.56 -25.59
N ARG A 424 -26.26 12.05 -24.86
CA ARG A 424 -25.93 11.54 -23.53
C ARG A 424 -27.02 11.87 -22.50
N ALA A 425 -27.66 13.04 -22.58
CA ALA A 425 -28.78 13.40 -21.72
C ALA A 425 -29.99 12.47 -21.96
N LEU A 426 -30.33 12.21 -23.23
CA LEU A 426 -31.38 11.23 -23.60
C LEU A 426 -31.07 9.81 -23.10
N ALA A 427 -29.79 9.45 -23.00
CA ALA A 427 -29.34 8.16 -22.48
C ALA A 427 -29.24 8.10 -20.94
N GLY A 428 -29.56 9.19 -20.23
CA GLY A 428 -29.38 9.30 -18.78
C GLY A 428 -27.91 9.39 -18.31
N LEU A 429 -26.98 9.64 -19.24
CA LEU A 429 -25.53 9.71 -18.97
C LEU A 429 -25.04 11.14 -18.68
N TRP A 430 -25.89 12.16 -18.86
CA TRP A 430 -25.53 13.57 -18.65
C TRP A 430 -26.55 14.29 -17.76
N PRO A 431 -26.21 14.57 -16.49
CA PRO A 431 -27.11 15.19 -15.52
C PRO A 431 -26.99 16.72 -15.46
N PHE A 432 -25.93 17.31 -16.03
CA PHE A 432 -25.62 18.73 -15.89
C PHE A 432 -26.48 19.59 -16.81
N GLY A 433 -27.30 20.45 -16.21
CA GLY A 433 -28.32 21.22 -16.89
C GLY A 433 -29.64 21.22 -16.11
N ASN A 434 -30.71 21.62 -16.77
CA ASN A 434 -32.05 21.62 -16.19
C ASN A 434 -33.06 21.03 -17.18
N GLY A 435 -34.16 20.51 -16.67
CA GLY A 435 -35.28 20.04 -17.47
C GLY A 435 -35.57 18.55 -17.31
N LEU A 436 -36.60 18.10 -18.00
CA LEU A 436 -37.11 16.73 -17.91
C LEU A 436 -37.08 16.06 -19.28
N ILE A 437 -36.85 14.76 -19.27
CA ILE A 437 -36.92 13.90 -20.44
C ILE A 437 -37.88 12.76 -20.06
N ASP A 438 -39.00 12.68 -20.75
CA ASP A 438 -40.00 11.63 -20.55
C ASP A 438 -39.82 10.59 -21.65
N ALA A 439 -39.55 9.35 -21.26
CA ALA A 439 -39.38 8.21 -22.14
C ALA A 439 -40.47 7.15 -21.88
N PRO A 440 -40.95 6.41 -22.90
CA PRO A 440 -41.91 5.33 -22.69
C PRO A 440 -41.37 4.22 -21.77
N VAL A 441 -42.16 3.75 -20.79
CA VAL A 441 -41.78 2.64 -19.87
C VAL A 441 -41.36 1.36 -20.61
N GLY A 442 -41.92 1.12 -21.80
CA GLY A 442 -41.57 -0.04 -22.66
C GLY A 442 -40.47 0.23 -23.71
N ALA A 443 -39.87 1.42 -23.74
CA ALA A 443 -38.91 1.77 -24.79
C ALA A 443 -37.60 0.98 -24.67
N ARG A 444 -37.27 0.24 -25.73
CA ARG A 444 -35.92 -0.32 -25.93
C ARG A 444 -35.06 0.72 -26.64
N MET A 445 -34.28 1.48 -25.88
CA MET A 445 -33.37 2.48 -26.43
C MET A 445 -32.00 1.86 -26.72
N MET A 446 -31.49 2.09 -27.93
CA MET A 446 -30.13 1.70 -28.33
C MET A 446 -29.37 2.96 -28.72
N PHE A 447 -28.21 3.16 -28.12
CA PHE A 447 -27.30 4.27 -28.43
C PHE A 447 -26.05 3.72 -29.10
N ILE A 448 -25.66 4.32 -30.22
CA ILE A 448 -24.44 3.98 -30.95
C ILE A 448 -23.42 5.11 -30.71
N PRO A 449 -22.27 4.82 -30.07
CA PRO A 449 -21.25 5.83 -29.82
C PRO A 449 -20.55 6.25 -31.13
N GLN A 450 -19.95 7.45 -31.12
CA GLN A 450 -19.19 7.95 -32.26
C GLN A 450 -17.94 7.10 -32.57
N GLN A 451 -17.30 6.58 -31.52
CA GLN A 451 -16.23 5.60 -31.62
C GLN A 451 -16.80 4.24 -31.24
N SER A 452 -16.80 3.30 -32.19
CA SER A 452 -17.26 1.93 -31.95
C SER A 452 -16.39 1.26 -30.90
N TYR A 453 -17.04 0.60 -29.94
CA TYR A 453 -16.38 -0.26 -28.97
C TYR A 453 -16.70 -1.71 -29.29
N LEU A 454 -15.65 -2.55 -29.33
CA LEU A 454 -15.77 -4.00 -29.41
C LEU A 454 -15.15 -4.60 -28.15
N PRO A 455 -15.87 -5.43 -27.39
CA PRO A 455 -15.31 -6.06 -26.22
C PRO A 455 -14.15 -6.99 -26.62
N ALA A 456 -13.13 -7.07 -25.76
CA ALA A 456 -12.04 -8.01 -25.97
C ALA A 456 -12.58 -9.45 -25.93
N GLY A 457 -12.36 -10.22 -27.00
CA GLY A 457 -12.83 -11.59 -27.10
C GLY A 457 -13.03 -12.04 -28.53
N THR A 458 -13.72 -13.16 -28.69
CA THR A 458 -14.12 -13.63 -30.02
C THR A 458 -15.27 -12.79 -30.56
N PHE A 459 -15.36 -12.66 -31.87
CA PHE A 459 -16.45 -11.94 -32.52
C PHE A 459 -17.84 -12.47 -32.12
N ARG A 460 -17.95 -13.78 -31.81
CA ARG A 460 -19.19 -14.41 -31.31
C ARG A 460 -19.67 -13.84 -29.96
N ARG A 461 -18.79 -13.20 -29.18
CA ARG A 461 -19.12 -12.56 -27.90
C ARG A 461 -19.43 -11.06 -28.04
N CYS A 462 -19.17 -10.47 -29.21
CA CYS A 462 -19.60 -9.12 -29.58
C CYS A 462 -21.03 -9.19 -30.12
#